data_AF-A0A1J0E950-F1
#
_entry.id   AF-A0A1J0E950-F1
#
_cell.length_a   1.000
_cell.length_b   1.000
_cell.length_c   1.000
_cell.angle_alpha   90.00
_cell.angle_beta   90.00
_cell.angle_gamma   90.00
#
_symmetry.space_group_name_H-M   'P 1'
#
loop_
_entity.id
_entity.type
_entity.pdbx_description
1 polymer ?
#
loop_
_entity_poly.entity_id
_entity_poly.type
_entity_poly.pdbx_seq_one_letter_code
_entity_poly.pdbx_strand_id
1 'polypeptide(L)' 'MKWYHYLVIFPILALTVGIYYANQVEPFVMGLPFLMFWIVVWVIITALVMLLINVLDNKNTKETS' A
#
# COMPACT_ATOMS: atom_id res chain seq x y z
N MET A 1 -11.03 12.80 -11.03
CA MET A 1 -10.30 12.05 -9.98
C MET A 1 -11.08 12.15 -8.69
N LYS A 2 -11.72 11.05 -8.24
CA LYS A 2 -12.42 11.04 -6.94
C LYS A 2 -11.42 10.91 -5.79
N TRP A 3 -11.81 11.31 -4.59
CA TRP A 3 -10.90 11.40 -3.42
C TRP A 3 -10.18 10.08 -3.09
N TYR A 4 -10.82 8.93 -3.32
CA TYR A 4 -10.25 7.62 -3.02
C TYR A 4 -9.11 7.21 -3.99
N HIS A 5 -8.92 7.91 -5.11
CA HIS A 5 -7.72 7.73 -5.94
C HIS A 5 -6.45 8.19 -5.23
N TYR A 6 -6.55 9.04 -4.20
CA TYR A 6 -5.38 9.44 -3.41
C TYR A 6 -4.89 8.33 -2.47
N LEU A 7 -5.60 7.20 -2.34
CA LEU A 7 -5.17 6.05 -1.53
C LEU A 7 -3.82 5.48 -1.98
N VAL A 8 -3.44 5.60 -3.26
CA VAL A 8 -2.12 5.19 -3.76
C VAL A 8 -0.96 6.00 -3.20
N ILE A 9 -1.21 7.19 -2.62
CA ILE A 9 -0.15 7.97 -1.97
C ILE A 9 0.37 7.26 -0.72
N PHE A 10 -0.45 6.47 -0.03
CA PHE A 10 -0.02 5.72 1.16
C PHE A 10 1.14 4.76 0.90
N PRO A 11 1.03 3.79 -0.04
CA PRO A 11 2.14 2.89 -0.33
C PRO A 11 3.36 3.63 -0.87
N ILE A 12 3.18 4.71 -1.64
CA ILE A 12 4.31 5.53 -2.12
C ILE A 12 5.07 6.14 -0.94
N LEU A 13 4.36 6.79 -0.01
CA LEU A 13 4.99 7.40 1.17
C LEU A 13 5.64 6.33 2.07
N ALA A 14 4.99 5.19 2.26
CA ALA A 14 5.53 4.15 3.12
C ALA A 14 6.75 3.42 2.54
N LEU A 15 6.84 3.32 1.20
CA LEU A 15 8.00 2.74 0.52
C LEU A 15 9.13 3.76 0.31
N THR A 16 8.87 5.06 0.36
CA THR A 16 9.91 6.10 0.17
C THR A 16 10.36 6.70 1.50
N VAL A 17 9.43 7.27 2.24
CA VAL A 17 9.68 7.88 3.56
C VAL A 17 9.78 6.80 4.64
N GLY A 18 8.95 5.77 4.56
CA GLY A 18 8.96 4.68 5.54
C GLY A 18 10.26 3.88 5.52
N ILE A 19 11.05 3.90 4.45
CA ILE A 19 12.39 3.29 4.42
C ILE A 19 13.32 3.92 5.46
N TYR A 20 13.27 5.23 5.71
CA TYR A 20 14.13 5.85 6.73
C TYR A 20 13.86 5.29 8.13
N TYR A 21 12.63 4.83 8.39
CA TYR A 21 12.27 4.16 9.63
C TYR A 21 12.52 2.64 9.56
N ALA A 22 12.19 2.01 8.45
CA ALA A 22 12.22 0.56 8.28
C ALA A 22 13.60 0.00 7.95
N ASN A 23 14.56 0.84 7.56
CA ASN A 23 15.95 0.46 7.29
C ASN A 23 16.72 0.20 8.59
N GLN A 24 16.25 -0.78 9.35
CA GLN A 24 16.89 -1.30 10.54
C GLN A 24 17.16 -2.79 10.31
N VAL A 25 18.40 -3.21 10.59
CA VAL A 25 18.84 -4.62 10.48
C VAL A 25 18.27 -5.49 11.59
N GLU A 26 17.98 -4.90 12.74
CA GLU A 26 17.24 -5.52 13.84
C GLU A 26 16.01 -4.65 14.13
N PRO A 27 14.82 -5.22 14.39
CA PRO A 27 14.53 -6.62 14.68
C PRO A 27 14.33 -7.51 13.44
N PHE A 28 14.45 -8.82 13.62
CA PHE A 28 14.03 -9.80 12.62
C PHE A 28 12.56 -10.16 12.84
N VAL A 29 11.77 -10.13 11.76
CA VAL A 29 10.36 -10.50 11.76
C VAL A 29 10.19 -11.74 10.89
N MET A 30 9.69 -12.84 11.47
CA MET A 30 9.51 -14.13 10.77
C MET A 30 10.80 -14.66 10.11
N GLY A 31 11.97 -14.35 10.68
CA GLY A 31 13.27 -14.74 10.12
C GLY A 31 13.79 -13.82 9.01
N LEU A 32 13.09 -12.74 8.69
CA LEU A 32 13.50 -11.72 7.72
C LEU A 32 13.95 -10.43 8.43
N PRO A 33 14.92 -9.67 7.90
CA PRO A 33 15.20 -8.32 8.35
C PRO A 33 13.94 -7.43 8.27
N PHE A 34 13.76 -6.51 9.22
CA PHE A 34 12.58 -5.65 9.29
C PHE A 34 12.26 -4.94 7.97
N LEU A 35 13.28 -4.44 7.27
CA LEU A 35 13.13 -3.80 5.96
C LEU A 35 12.49 -4.72 4.91
N MET A 36 12.90 -5.99 4.88
CA MET A 36 12.36 -6.97 3.94
C MET A 36 10.88 -7.24 4.23
N PHE A 37 10.56 -7.48 5.51
CA PHE A 37 9.19 -7.66 5.95
C PHE A 37 8.31 -6.44 5.60
N TRP A 38 8.82 -5.23 5.86
CA TRP A 38 8.15 -3.97 5.55
C TRP A 38 7.80 -3.86 4.06
N ILE A 39 8.77 -4.08 3.17
CA ILE A 39 8.55 -4.01 1.73
C ILE A 39 7.48 -5.01 1.29
N VAL A 40 7.56 -6.26 1.74
CA VAL A 40 6.59 -7.31 1.36
C VAL A 40 5.18 -6.93 1.79
N VAL A 41 4.99 -6.48 3.03
CA VAL A 41 3.70 -6.02 3.54
C VAL A 41 3.15 -4.88 2.69
N TRP A 42 3.98 -3.89 2.35
CA TRP A 42 3.54 -2.74 1.55
C TRP A 42 3.24 -3.08 0.09
N VAL A 43 3.92 -4.06 -0.50
CA VAL A 43 3.57 -4.59 -1.83
C VAL A 43 2.17 -5.22 -1.81
N ILE A 44 1.88 -6.05 -0.80
CA ILE A 44 0.56 -6.67 -0.63
C ILE A 44 -0.52 -5.59 -0.44
N ILE A 45 -0.26 -4.60 0.43
CA ILE A 45 -1.18 -3.47 0.65
C ILE A 45 -1.43 -2.70 -0.65
N THR A 46 -0.41 -2.50 -1.49
CA THR A 46 -0.57 -1.81 -2.78
C THR A 46 -1.54 -2.55 -3.69
N ALA A 47 -1.43 -3.88 -3.78
CA ALA A 47 -2.38 -4.70 -4.55
C ALA A 47 -3.81 -4.58 -4.00
N LEU A 48 -3.97 -4.59 -2.68
CA LEU A 48 -5.27 -4.40 -2.03
C LEU A 48 -5.86 -3.00 -2.28
N VAL A 49 -5.03 -1.95 -2.24
CA VAL A 49 -5.44 -0.58 -2.55
C VAL A 49 -5.91 -0.46 -3.99
N MET A 50 -5.17 -1.04 -4.95
CA MET A 50 -5.60 -1.06 -6.36
C MET A 50 -6.91 -1.83 -6.55
N LEU A 51 -7.07 -2.97 -5.88
CA LEU A 51 -8.31 -3.73 -5.90
C LEU A 51 -9.48 -2.90 -5.33
N LEU A 52 -9.25 -2.21 -4.21
CA LEU A 52 -10.26 -1.35 -3.58
C LEU A 52 -10.68 -0.20 -4.52
N ILE A 53 -9.73 0.47 -5.16
CA ILE A 53 -10.01 1.52 -6.14
C ILE A 53 -10.86 0.96 -7.29
N ASN A 54 -10.49 -0.20 -7.84
CA ASN A 54 -11.22 -0.84 -8.93
C ASN A 54 -12.68 -1.18 -8.54
N VAL A 55 -12.88 -1.73 -7.34
CA VAL A 55 -14.23 -2.01 -6.81
C VAL A 55 -15.05 -0.72 -6.65
N LEU A 56 -14.44 0.34 -6.12
CA LEU A 56 -15.11 1.63 -5.92
C LEU A 56 -15.47 2.30 -7.25
N ASP A 57 -14.60 2.23 -8.25
CA ASP A 57 -14.87 2.79 -9.58
C ASP A 57 -15.98 2.02 -10.31
N ASN A 58 -16.00 0.69 -10.20
CA ASN A 58 -17.06 -0.12 -10.78
C ASN A 58 -18.42 0.18 -10.14
N LYS A 59 -18.49 0.33 -8.81
CA LYS A 59 -19.73 0.73 -8.11
C LYS A 59 -20.24 2.09 -8.57
N ASN A 60 -19.35 3.07 -8.66
CA ASN A 60 -19.69 4.41 -9.11
C ASN A 60 -20.17 4.47 -10.57
N THR A 61 -19.70 3.58 -11.44
CA THR A 61 -20.11 3.53 -12.84
C THR A 61 -21.53 2.97 -13.00
N LYS A 62 -21.93 2.03 -12.13
CA LYS A 62 -23.26 1.40 -12.15
C LYS A 62 -24.38 2.28 -11.59
N GLU A 63 -24.06 3.24 -10.73
CA GLU A 63 -25.05 4.15 -10.13
C GLU A 63 -25.51 5.27 -11.09
N THR A 64 -24.80 5.49 -12.20
CA THR A 64 -25.09 6.54 -13.20
C THR A 64 -25.75 6.02 -14.48
N SER A 65 -26.20 4.75 -14.52
CA SER A 65 -26.90 4.13 -15.66
C SER A 65 -28.33 3.77 -15.27
#